data_AF-A0A0F9GAI8-F1
#
_entry.id   AF-A0A0F9GAI8-F1
#
_cell.length_a   1.000
_cell.length_b   1.000
_cell.length_c   1.000
_cell.angle_alpha   90.00
_cell.angle_beta   90.00
_cell.angle_gamma   90.00
#
_symmetry.space_group_name_H-M   'P 1'
#
loop_
_entity.id
_entity.type
_entity.pdbx_description
1 polymer ?
#
loop_
_entity_poly.entity_id
_entity_poly.type
_entity_poly.pdbx_seq_one_letter_code
_entity_poly.pdbx_strand_id
1 'polypeptide(L)' 'MAKRLTPLKAIREFCKDCVGGAHWVNDCGGDNNCVLFPFRKGHNPARKGMGRKDAFKPKEANESGR' A
#
# COMPACT_ATOMS: atom_id res chain seq x y z
N MET A 1 -20.28 1.28 5.97
CA MET A 1 -19.31 0.39 6.67
C MET A 1 -17.91 0.96 6.50
N ALA A 2 -17.30 1.55 7.53
CA ALA A 2 -15.92 2.05 7.44
C ALA A 2 -14.97 0.85 7.30
N LYS A 3 -14.31 0.74 6.14
CA LYS A 3 -13.35 -0.34 5.87
C LYS A 3 -12.17 -0.15 6.81
N ARG A 4 -11.89 -1.13 7.69
CA ARG A 4 -10.73 -1.06 8.60
C ARG A 4 -9.45 -1.02 7.75
N LEU A 5 -8.83 0.16 7.66
CA LEU A 5 -7.54 0.32 7.01
C LEU A 5 -6.46 -0.23 7.93
N THR A 6 -5.55 -1.03 7.38
CA THR A 6 -4.30 -1.32 8.07
C THR A 6 -3.45 -0.04 8.11
N PRO A 7 -2.53 0.12 9.07
CA PRO A 7 -1.71 1.32 9.17
C PRO A 7 -1.02 1.70 7.86
N LEU A 8 -0.47 0.71 7.13
CA LEU A 8 0.17 0.93 5.83
C LEU A 8 -0.81 1.39 4.75
N LYS A 9 -2.08 0.92 4.77
CA LYS A 9 -3.11 1.40 3.85
C LYS A 9 -3.52 2.83 4.19
N ALA A 10 -3.67 3.16 5.47
CA ALA A 10 -3.96 4.52 5.92
C ALA A 10 -2.84 5.50 5.50
N ILE A 11 -1.58 5.12 5.68
CA ILE A 11 -0.43 5.92 5.22
C ILE A 11 -0.47 6.14 3.71
N ARG A 12 -0.79 5.09 2.93
CA ARG A 12 -0.89 5.23 1.47
C ARG A 12 -2.01 6.19 1.06
N GLU A 13 -3.20 6.10 1.66
CA GLU A 13 -4.29 7.05 1.37
C GLU A 13 -3.89 8.48 1.74
N PHE A 14 -3.30 8.68 2.92
CA PHE A 14 -2.75 9.99 3.30
C PHE A 14 -1.74 10.52 2.28
N CYS A 15 -0.83 9.66 1.79
CA CYS A 15 0.14 10.07 0.79
C CYS A 15 -0.54 10.48 -0.53
N LYS A 16 -1.62 9.80 -0.95
CA LYS A 16 -2.38 10.20 -2.16
C LYS A 16 -2.98 11.59 -1.98
N ASP A 17 -3.58 11.86 -0.82
CA ASP A 17 -4.20 13.16 -0.54
C ASP A 17 -3.13 14.26 -0.48
N CYS A 18 -1.98 13.97 0.13
CA CYS A 18 -0.86 14.90 0.23
C CYS A 18 -0.27 15.31 -1.13
N VAL A 19 -0.09 14.37 -2.06
CA VAL A 19 0.49 14.65 -3.39
C VAL A 19 -0.55 14.93 -4.48
N GLY A 20 -1.84 14.85 -4.16
CA GLY A 20 -2.94 15.07 -5.11
C GLY A 20 -3.26 13.89 -6.03
N GLY A 21 -2.79 12.68 -5.73
CA GLY A 21 -3.19 11.48 -6.46
C GLY A 21 -2.25 10.28 -6.33
N ALA A 22 -2.74 9.10 -6.69
CA ALA A 22 -1.98 7.85 -6.59
C ALA A 22 -0.77 7.77 -7.53
N HIS A 23 -0.80 8.46 -8.67
CA HIS A 23 0.28 8.49 -9.65
C HIS A 23 1.54 9.13 -9.06
N TRP A 24 1.38 10.29 -8.41
CA TRP A 24 2.47 11.11 -7.88
C TRP A 24 3.12 10.54 -6.61
N VAL A 25 2.50 9.55 -5.95
CA VAL A 25 3.07 8.94 -4.73
C VAL A 25 4.42 8.25 -5.04
N ASN A 26 4.61 7.74 -6.26
CA ASN A 26 5.85 7.07 -6.64
C ASN A 26 7.01 8.07 -6.80
N ASP A 27 6.72 9.20 -7.44
CA ASP A 27 7.67 10.24 -7.83
C ASP A 27 7.73 11.41 -6.83
N CYS A 28 7.08 11.25 -5.67
CA CYS A 28 7.19 12.17 -4.55
C CYS A 28 8.67 12.39 -4.17
N GLY A 29 9.13 13.64 -4.13
CA GLY A 29 10.50 14.02 -3.73
C GLY A 29 10.72 14.19 -2.23
N GLY A 30 9.89 13.55 -1.39
CA GLY A 30 9.97 13.67 0.08
C GLY A 30 11.01 12.77 0.74
N ASP A 31 11.97 12.22 -0.01
CA ASP A 31 12.92 11.19 0.43
C ASP A 31 13.78 11.62 1.63
N ASN A 32 14.14 12.89 1.70
CA ASN A 32 15.03 13.39 2.76
C ASN A 32 14.30 14.03 3.95
N ASN A 33 13.03 14.43 3.79
CA ASN A 33 12.30 15.25 4.78
C ASN A 33 10.94 14.67 5.22
N CYS A 34 10.55 13.49 4.73
CA CYS A 34 9.26 12.88 5.08
C CYS A 34 9.44 11.52 5.75
N VAL A 35 9.05 11.42 7.02
CA VAL A 35 9.08 10.16 7.80
C VAL A 35 8.18 9.07 7.21
N LEU A 36 7.16 9.45 6.43
CA LEU A 36 6.27 8.51 5.76
C LEU A 36 6.81 8.02 4.41
N PHE A 37 7.87 8.65 3.89
CA PHE A 37 8.43 8.32 2.57
C PHE A 37 8.73 6.83 2.37
N PRO A 38 9.32 6.09 3.33
CA PRO A 38 9.59 4.67 3.18
C PRO A 38 8.31 3.82 3.10
N PHE A 39 7.20 4.33 3.65
CA PHE A 39 5.91 3.63 3.78
C PHE A 39 4.87 4.05 2.75
N ARG A 40 5.11 5.12 1.99
CA ARG A 40 4.17 5.76 1.05
C ARG A 40 3.52 4.80 0.05
N LYS A 41 4.22 3.73 -0.30
CA LYS A 41 3.74 2.70 -1.23
C LYS A 41 2.83 1.65 -0.56
N GLY A 42 2.50 1.79 0.72
CA GLY A 42 1.70 0.83 1.48
C GLY A 42 2.47 -0.43 1.89
N HIS A 43 3.81 -0.34 1.96
CA HIS A 43 4.70 -1.45 2.31
C HIS A 43 5.65 -1.01 3.42
N ASN A 44 6.02 -1.94 4.31
CA ASN A 44 7.04 -1.69 5.31
C ASN A 44 8.39 -2.27 4.82
N PRO A 45 9.40 -1.44 4.51
CA PRO A 45 10.69 -1.92 4.04
C PRO A 45 11.40 -2.82 5.07
N ALA A 46 11.18 -2.60 6.36
CA ALA A 46 11.73 -3.45 7.42
C ALA A 46 11.17 -4.87 7.40
N ARG A 47 10.05 -5.12 6.67
CA ARG A 47 9.44 -6.44 6.50
C ARG A 47 9.83 -7.12 5.18
N LYS A 48 10.75 -6.55 4.39
CA LYS A 48 11.22 -7.16 3.14
C LYS A 48 11.84 -8.53 3.44
N GLY A 49 11.38 -9.58 2.78
CA GLY A 49 11.82 -10.97 3.02
C GLY A 49 11.16 -11.64 4.23
N MET A 50 10.34 -10.92 5.01
CA MET A 50 9.60 -11.49 6.14
C MET A 50 8.15 -11.77 5.75
N GLY A 51 7.86 -13.02 5.38
CA GLY A 51 6.52 -13.50 5.07
C GLY A 51 6.42 -15.01 5.27
N ARG A 52 5.22 -15.50 5.61
CA ARG A 52 4.95 -16.95 5.62
C ARG A 52 5.03 -17.45 4.18
N LYS A 53 5.85 -18.47 3.94
CA LYS A 53 6.09 -19.09 2.63
C LYS A 53 4.78 -19.58 1.98
N ASP A 54 3.77 -19.83 2.80
CA ASP A 54 2.49 -20.44 2.42
C ASP A 54 1.34 -19.42 2.27
N ALA A 55 1.61 -18.12 2.26
CA ALA A 55 0.57 -17.07 2.37
C ALA A 55 -0.14 -16.71 1.05
N PHE A 56 0.29 -17.24 -0.11
CA PHE A 56 -0.40 -16.99 -1.37
C PHE A 56 -1.36 -18.15 -1.70
N LYS A 57 -2.61 -18.04 -1.25
CA LYS A 57 -3.72 -18.73 -1.89
C LYS A 57 -4.39 -17.75 -2.86
N PRO A 58 -4.21 -17.89 -4.20
CA PRO A 58 -4.97 -17.09 -5.14
C PRO A 58 -6.46 -17.33 -4.90
N LYS A 59 -7.25 -16.27 -5.03
CA LYS A 59 -8.71 -16.34 -4.86
C LYS A 59 -9.26 -16.77 -6.21
N GLU A 60 -9.89 -17.95 -6.28
CA GLU A 60 -10.56 -18.43 -7.49
C GLU A 60 -11.46 -17.33 -8.07
N ALA A 61 -11.22 -17.00 -9.34
CA ALA A 61 -12.07 -16.11 -10.10
C ALA A 61 -13.41 -16.84 -10.33
N ASN A 62 -14.45 -16.42 -9.62
CA ASN A 62 -15.79 -16.95 -9.84
C ASN A 62 -16.32 -16.46 -11.20
N GLU A 63 -16.45 -17.45 -12.08
CA GLU A 63 -17.22 -17.54 -13.30
C GLU A 63 -18.65 -17.01 -13.12
N SER A 64 -18.99 -15.89 -13.76
CA SER A 64 -20.39 -15.55 -14.05
C SER A 64 -20.55 -15.39 -15.55
N GLY A 65 -20.88 -16.53 -16.17
CA GLY A 65 -21.37 -16.62 -17.53
C GLY A 65 -22.66 -15.82 -17.69
N ARG A 66 -22.80 -15.28 -18.90
CA ARG A 66 -24.05 -14.79 -19.47
C ARG A 66 -24.57 -15.84 -20.45
#